data_AF-A0AAU5W952-F1
#
_entry.id   AF-A0AAU5W952-F1
#
_cell.length_a   1.000
_cell.length_b   1.000
_cell.length_c   1.000
_cell.angle_alpha   90.00
_cell.angle_beta   90.00
_cell.angle_gamma   90.00
#
_symmetry.space_group_name_H-M   'P 1'
#
loop_
_entity.id
_entity.type
_entity.pdbx_description
1 polymer ?
#
loop_
_entity_poly.entity_id
_entity_poly.type
_entity_poly.pdbx_seq_one_letter_code
_entity_poly.pdbx_strand_id
1 'polypeptide(L)'
;MTSADGPWIAGREASGITGIPTKVLARWEEAGVISALQNVENAPRLYLRPEMEALAELGTAGPPNLPAVRRYLKKREEAGVSAR
;
A
#
# COMPACT_ATOMS: atom_id res chain seq x y z
N MET A 1 5.66 -15.55 -9.24
CA MET A 1 5.04 -15.46 -7.91
C MET A 1 6.14 -14.97 -6.96
N THR A 2 6.37 -13.67 -6.91
CA THR A 2 7.36 -13.10 -6.00
C THR A 2 6.58 -12.67 -4.78
N SER A 3 6.69 -13.48 -3.74
CA SER A 3 6.02 -13.25 -2.47
C SER A 3 6.20 -11.81 -2.02
N ALA A 4 5.07 -11.18 -1.74
CA ALA A 4 4.95 -10.01 -0.90
C ALA A 4 5.35 -10.35 0.56
N ASP A 5 6.58 -10.83 0.79
CA ASP A 5 7.11 -11.28 2.08
C ASP A 5 7.60 -10.09 2.94
N GLY A 6 6.81 -9.03 3.01
CA GLY A 6 7.02 -7.94 3.96
C GLY A 6 6.21 -8.17 5.24
N PRO A 7 6.61 -7.56 6.38
CA PRO A 7 5.77 -7.58 7.56
C PRO A 7 4.44 -6.88 7.25
N TRP A 8 3.35 -7.58 7.54
CA TRP A 8 2.00 -7.04 7.47
C TRP A 8 1.73 -6.19 8.71
N ILE A 9 1.31 -4.94 8.51
CA ILE A 9 1.11 -3.97 9.58
C ILE A 9 -0.34 -3.52 9.67
N ALA A 10 -0.81 -3.21 10.87
CA ALA A 10 -2.18 -2.74 11.06
C ALA A 10 -2.40 -1.37 10.38
N GLY A 11 -3.64 -1.10 9.96
CA GLY A 11 -4.00 0.18 9.34
C GLY A 11 -3.56 1.43 10.12
N ARG A 12 -3.57 1.37 11.46
CA ARG A 12 -3.08 2.49 12.30
C ARG A 12 -1.59 2.77 12.08
N GLU A 13 -0.77 1.72 11.98
CA GLU A 13 0.66 1.84 11.75
C GLU A 13 0.95 2.28 10.32
N ALA A 14 0.23 1.71 9.35
CA ALA A 14 0.27 2.15 7.94
C ALA A 14 -0.06 3.64 7.79
N SER A 15 -1.07 4.11 8.53
CA SER A 15 -1.45 5.52 8.58
C SER A 15 -0.36 6.39 9.20
N GLY A 16 0.34 5.90 10.23
CA GLY A 16 1.48 6.60 10.84
C GLY A 16 2.69 6.74 9.90
N ILE A 17 2.95 5.72 9.08
CA ILE A 17 4.06 5.71 8.10
C ILE A 17 3.75 6.66 6.93
N THR A 18 2.54 6.56 6.38
CA THR A 18 2.16 7.26 5.15
C THR A 18 1.58 8.66 5.39
N GLY A 19 1.09 8.95 6.60
CA GLY A 19 0.25 10.12 6.87
C GLY A 19 -1.17 10.01 6.27
N ILE A 20 -1.54 8.88 5.67
CA ILE A 20 -2.81 8.70 4.97
C ILE A 20 -3.84 8.12 5.95
N PRO A 21 -5.08 8.64 6.01
CA PRO A 21 -6.13 8.07 6.85
C PRO A 21 -6.46 6.62 6.49
N THR A 22 -6.73 5.79 7.49
CA THR A 22 -7.09 4.36 7.30
C THR A 22 -8.27 4.13 6.36
N LYS A 23 -9.25 5.04 6.33
CA LYS A 23 -10.38 4.98 5.39
C LYS A 23 -9.95 5.13 3.93
N VAL A 24 -8.92 5.94 3.67
CA VAL A 24 -8.37 6.12 2.31
C VAL A 24 -7.59 4.88 1.90
N LEU A 25 -6.81 4.30 2.82
CA LEU A 25 -6.13 3.01 2.60
C LEU A 25 -7.13 1.89 2.29
N ALA A 26 -8.24 1.79 3.04
CA ALA A 26 -9.31 0.84 2.72
C ALA A 26 -9.90 1.06 1.33
N ARG A 27 -10.20 2.31 0.95
CA ARG A 27 -10.70 2.62 -0.39
C ARG A 27 -9.70 2.26 -1.51
N TRP A 28 -8.41 2.37 -1.25
CA TRP A 28 -7.36 2.01 -2.22
C TRP A 28 -7.22 0.50 -2.36
N GLU A 29 -7.39 -0.23 -1.26
CA GLU A 29 -7.47 -1.68 -1.29
C GLU A 29 -8.71 -2.16 -2.06
N GLU A 30 -9.89 -1.60 -1.81
CA GLU A 30 -11.11 -1.89 -2.58
C GLU A 30 -10.94 -1.60 -4.08
N ALA A 31 -10.09 -0.62 -4.42
CA ALA A 31 -9.74 -0.29 -5.80
C ALA A 31 -8.61 -1.15 -6.38
N GLY A 32 -8.05 -2.10 -5.62
CA GLY A 32 -6.95 -2.98 -6.01
C GLY A 32 -5.61 -2.27 -6.21
N VAL A 33 -5.40 -1.12 -5.55
CA VAL A 33 -4.19 -0.30 -5.69
C VAL A 33 -3.11 -0.70 -4.69
N ILE A 34 -3.50 -1.12 -3.50
CA ILE A 34 -2.58 -1.60 -2.45
C ILE A 34 -3.01 -2.98 -1.99
N SER A 35 -2.04 -3.76 -1.52
CA SER A 35 -2.27 -5.09 -0.98
C SER A 35 -2.71 -4.98 0.48
N ALA A 36 -3.79 -5.68 0.82
CA ALA A 36 -4.17 -5.91 2.21
C ALA A 36 -4.52 -7.38 2.45
N LEU A 37 -4.28 -7.83 3.68
CA LEU A 37 -4.79 -9.08 4.20
C LEU A 37 -5.91 -8.81 5.19
N GLN A 38 -6.97 -9.61 5.06
CA GLN A 38 -8.01 -9.75 6.07
C GLN A 38 -8.25 -11.25 6.28
N ASN A 39 -7.68 -11.78 7.36
CA ASN A 39 -7.68 -13.23 7.60
C ASN A 39 -9.06 -13.80 7.96
N VAL A 40 -9.97 -12.98 8.51
CA VAL A 40 -11.35 -13.35 8.85
C VAL A 40 -12.29 -12.18 8.62
N GLU A 41 -13.56 -12.46 8.36
CA GLU A 41 -14.61 -11.45 8.29
C GLU A 41 -14.63 -10.65 9.61
N ASN A 42 -14.53 -9.32 9.53
CA ASN A 42 -14.37 -8.38 10.67
C ASN A 42 -12.99 -8.30 11.34
N ALA A 43 -11.97 -9.03 10.88
CA ALA A 43 -10.60 -8.77 11.36
C ALA A 43 -10.10 -7.39 10.89
N PRO A 44 -9.19 -6.76 11.65
CA PRO A 44 -8.51 -5.56 11.21
C PRO A 44 -7.71 -5.85 9.93
N ARG A 45 -7.85 -4.96 8.95
CA ARG A 45 -7.09 -5.02 7.69
C ARG A 45 -5.60 -4.78 7.98
N LEU A 46 -4.76 -5.67 7.47
CA LEU A 46 -3.32 -5.57 7.53
C LEU A 46 -2.79 -5.17 6.16
N TYR A 47 -1.82 -4.26 6.11
CA TYR A 47 -1.25 -3.73 4.88
C TYR A 47 0.23 -4.12 4.79
N LEU A 48 0.76 -4.25 3.58
CA LEU A 48 2.19 -4.50 3.40
C LEU A 48 3.01 -3.29 3.81
N ARG A 49 3.87 -3.43 4.81
CA ARG A 49 4.83 -2.38 5.18
C ARG A 49 5.64 -1.84 4.00
N PRO A 50 6.26 -2.65 3.11
CA PRO A 50 7.06 -2.10 2.01
C PRO A 50 6.25 -1.29 1.00
N GLU A 51 4.96 -1.58 0.82
CA GLU A 51 4.07 -0.71 0.03
C GLU A 51 3.79 0.61 0.75
N MET A 52 3.58 0.56 2.07
CA MET A 52 3.34 1.77 2.87
C MET A 52 4.57 2.69 2.89
N GLU A 53 5.77 2.13 2.99
CA GLU A 53 7.02 2.89 2.89
C GLU A 53 7.17 3.53 1.49
N ALA A 54 6.84 2.79 0.42
CA ALA A 54 6.82 3.33 -0.95
C ALA A 54 5.84 4.51 -1.11
N LEU A 55 4.68 4.41 -0.46
CA LEU A 55 3.67 5.47 -0.45
C LEU A 55 4.12 6.69 0.35
N ALA A 56 4.86 6.48 1.44
CA ALA A 56 5.47 7.56 2.22
C ALA A 56 6.56 8.28 1.40
N GLU A 57 7.38 7.54 0.65
CA GLU A 57 8.39 8.10 -0.26
C GLU A 57 7.76 8.88 -1.43
N LEU A 58 6.57 8.48 -1.90
CA LEU A 58 5.83 9.22 -2.91
C LEU A 58 5.45 10.62 -2.42
N GLY A 59 5.46 10.85 -1.10
CA GLY A 59 5.62 12.18 -0.51
C GLY A 59 4.63 13.19 -1.04
N THR A 60 3.36 13.05 -0.70
CA THR A 60 2.36 14.03 -1.07
C THR A 60 1.94 14.84 0.15
N ALA A 61 1.94 16.17 0.02
CA ALA A 61 1.45 17.14 1.01
C ALA A 61 -0.09 17.07 1.19
N GLY A 62 -0.63 15.85 1.22
CA GLY A 62 -2.05 15.48 1.13
C GLY A 62 -2.18 14.08 0.54
N PRO A 63 -3.34 13.40 0.64
CA PRO A 63 -3.50 12.07 0.05
C PRO A 63 -3.29 12.12 -1.47
N PRO A 64 -2.36 11.33 -2.05
CA PRO A 64 -2.16 11.30 -3.49
C PRO A 64 -3.43 10.84 -4.20
N ASN A 65 -3.67 11.36 -5.40
CA ASN A 65 -4.78 10.90 -6.21
C ASN A 65 -4.56 9.44 -6.64
N LEU A 66 -5.58 8.61 -6.49
CA LEU A 66 -5.62 7.17 -6.86
C LEU A 66 -4.88 6.82 -8.17
N PRO A 67 -5.03 7.56 -9.28
CA PRO A 67 -4.33 7.27 -10.53
C PRO A 67 -2.81 7.44 -10.45
N ALA A 68 -2.32 8.39 -9.65
CA ALA A 68 -0.89 8.63 -9.48
C ALA A 68 -0.24 7.49 -8.69
N VAL A 69 -0.90 7.03 -7.63
CA VAL A 69 -0.47 5.89 -6.81
C VAL A 69 -0.38 4.62 -7.66
N ARG A 70 -1.44 4.32 -8.43
CA ARG A 70 -1.48 3.15 -9.30
C ARG A 70 -0.38 3.17 -10.36
N ARG A 71 -0.11 4.34 -10.96
CA ARG A 71 0.99 4.49 -11.93
C ARG A 71 2.35 4.28 -11.28
N TYR A 72 2.55 4.81 -10.07
CA TYR A 72 3.81 4.70 -9.35
C TYR A 72 4.12 3.26 -8.93
N LEU A 73 3.15 2.57 -8.33
CA LEU A 73 3.29 1.17 -7.92
C LEU A 73 3.53 0.24 -9.12
N LYS A 74 2.77 0.43 -10.21
CA LYS A 74 3.00 -0.32 -11.46
C LYS A 74 4.41 -0.10 -12.01
N LYS A 75 4.89 1.16 -12.03
CA LYS A 75 6.25 1.48 -12.48
C LYS A 75 7.32 0.85 -11.60
N ARG A 76 7.09 0.72 -10.28
CA ARG A 76 8.01 0.02 -9.36
C ARG A 76 7.99 -1.49 -9.56
N GLU A 77 6.83 -2.08 -9.81
CA GLU A 77 6.71 -3.50 -10.14
C GLU A 77 7.48 -3.80 -11.43
N GLU A 78 7.28 -2.99 -12.49
CA GLU A 78 8.01 -3.11 -13.76
C GLU A 78 9.53 -2.91 -13.58
N ALA A 79 9.94 -1.93 -12.77
CA ALA A 79 11.36 -1.68 -12.47
C ALA A 79 11.99 -2.79 -11.61
N GLY A 80 11.22 -3.42 -10.71
CA GLY A 80 11.66 -4.57 -9.92
C GLY A 80 11.68 -5.88 -10.71
N VAL A 81 10.85 -6.00 -11.76
CA VAL A 81 10.84 -7.13 -12.69
C VAL A 81 12.01 -7.06 -13.69
N SER A 82 12.50 -5.86 -14.03
CA SER A 82 13.61 -5.64 -14.98
C SER A 82 15.02 -5.70 -14.37
N ALA A 83 15.17 -6.16 -13.12
CA ALA A 83 16.47 -6.37 -12.46
C ALA A 83 16.89 -7.85 -12.43
N ARG A 84 16.48 -8.65 -13.42
CA ARG A 84 16.93 -10.02 -13.64
C ARG A 84 17.33 -10.27 -15.08
#